data_AF-A0A6P6VV53-F1
#
_entry.id   AF-A0A6P6VV53-F1
#
_cell.length_a   1.000
_cell.length_b   1.000
_cell.length_c   1.000
_cell.angle_alpha   90.00
_cell.angle_beta   90.00
_cell.angle_gamma   90.00
#
_symmetry.space_group_name_H-M   'P 1'
#
loop_
_entity.id
_entity.type
_entity.pdbx_description
1 polymer ?
#
loop_
_entity_poly.entity_id
_entity_poly.type
_entity_poly.pdbx_seq_one_letter_code
_entity_poly.pdbx_strand_id
1 'polypeptide(L)'
;MFARIQPYLLVIFVQVLVVAAITNPQDFAALQSLKSGWENAPPNWAGTDPCGSGWIGIGCSNSRVVSITLASVGLSGQVPGDIADLSELLTLDLSYNEGLTGSLPRTIGNLAKLTSLILVGCGFSGQIPDTIGSMKQLYTLSLNSNKFIGQIPPSIGALPKLHWLDLADNKLSGSIPVSNGTAPGLDMLVQTQHFHFGKNQLSGEIPSQLFSGNMSLIHLLLENNQLTGKIPSTVGLIQTLEVLRLDRNSLSGPVPQNLSKLTSVQELFLSNNNLNGPLPDLTGMTSLNYLDMSNNTFDASDFPPWISTLPSLTTLNGKHKSSGAVPEKLFSLAQLQSVILKNNRLNGTLSLGSSYSNELQLVDLQNNTVKSYTEQAGGYGSIQIILVDNPICQETPPSYCIPPRQANSSYTTPSNCSRPQCRSDQVSSPSCQCAYPYTGTLFFRAPSFSNLGNLSTFLALQERLMFTFQSHQLPVDSVSLSNPSKNLDDYLTLSLEVFPSGLDYFNYTGISAIGFALSNQTFKPPPFFGPFFYRANGYQYFSGS
;
A
#
# COMPACT_ATOMS: atom_id res chain seq x y z
N MET A 1 77.79 51.45 21.56
CA MET A 1 77.76 49.99 21.37
C MET A 1 76.44 49.52 22.00
N PHE A 2 75.46 49.18 21.16
CA PHE A 2 74.08 48.89 21.56
C PHE A 2 73.95 47.45 22.07
N ALA A 3 73.36 47.25 23.25
CA ALA A 3 72.91 45.94 23.73
C ALA A 3 71.53 45.63 23.14
N ARG A 4 71.43 44.58 22.33
CA ARG A 4 70.17 44.07 21.78
C ARG A 4 69.38 43.34 22.88
N ILE A 5 68.20 43.86 23.21
CA ILE A 5 67.18 43.15 24.00
C ILE A 5 66.33 42.37 23.00
N GLN A 6 66.26 41.05 23.16
CA GLN A 6 65.48 40.16 22.32
C GLN A 6 64.25 39.71 23.12
N PRO A 7 63.02 40.00 22.68
CA PRO A 7 61.82 39.61 23.42
C PRO A 7 61.55 38.13 23.14
N TYR A 8 61.45 37.33 24.20
CA TYR A 8 60.94 35.97 24.09
C TYR A 8 59.41 36.02 24.02
N LEU A 9 58.87 35.68 22.85
CA LEU A 9 57.44 35.50 22.65
C LEU A 9 57.04 34.15 23.27
N LEU A 10 56.30 34.18 24.38
CA LEU A 10 55.70 33.00 24.98
C LEU A 10 54.44 32.63 24.18
N VAL A 11 54.56 31.66 23.28
CA VAL A 11 53.41 31.09 22.56
C VAL A 11 52.72 30.07 23.47
N ILE A 12 51.60 30.46 24.07
CA ILE A 12 50.72 29.55 24.81
C ILE A 12 49.93 28.73 23.79
N PHE A 13 50.27 27.46 23.64
CA PHE A 13 49.44 26.49 22.93
C PHE A 13 48.21 26.17 23.82
N VAL A 14 47.07 26.77 23.51
CA VAL A 14 45.78 26.29 24.01
C VAL A 14 45.42 25.07 23.17
N GLN A 15 45.71 23.87 23.68
CA GLN A 15 45.08 22.65 23.16
C GLN A 15 43.59 22.72 23.49
N VAL A 16 42.78 23.10 22.50
CA VAL A 16 41.34 22.81 22.55
C VAL A 16 41.21 21.30 22.35
N LEU A 17 41.11 20.55 23.43
CA LEU A 17 40.61 19.18 23.40
C LEU A 17 39.15 19.26 22.96
N VAL A 18 38.90 19.08 21.65
CA VAL A 18 37.58 18.70 21.18
C VAL A 18 37.36 17.29 21.72
N VAL A 19 36.71 17.18 22.88
CA VAL A 19 36.13 15.91 23.29
C VAL A 19 35.05 15.63 22.25
N ALA A 20 35.33 14.73 21.31
CA ALA A 20 34.29 14.21 20.44
C ALA A 20 33.14 13.76 21.36
N ALA A 21 31.97 14.37 21.20
CA ALA A 21 30.87 14.17 22.12
C ALA A 21 30.35 12.73 21.95
N ILE A 22 30.82 11.84 22.83
CA ILE A 22 30.43 10.42 22.89
C ILE A 22 28.90 10.35 22.93
N THR A 23 28.30 9.39 22.22
CA THR A 23 26.89 9.04 22.39
C THR A 23 26.47 9.04 23.85
N ASN A 24 25.31 9.59 24.14
CA ASN A 24 24.77 9.62 25.48
C ASN A 24 24.82 8.21 26.13
N PRO A 25 25.32 8.06 27.37
CA PRO A 25 25.52 6.74 27.97
C PRO A 25 24.26 5.87 28.08
N GLN A 26 23.09 6.49 28.29
CA GLN A 26 21.82 5.78 28.35
C GLN A 26 21.41 5.28 26.95
N ASP A 27 21.54 6.14 25.93
CA ASP A 27 21.27 5.72 24.55
C ASP A 27 22.24 4.61 24.10
N PHE A 28 23.51 4.70 24.48
CA PHE A 28 24.50 3.64 24.21
C PHE A 28 24.12 2.32 24.91
N ALA A 29 23.74 2.36 26.19
CA ALA A 29 23.30 1.17 26.92
C ALA A 29 22.07 0.51 26.27
N ALA A 30 21.09 1.32 25.84
CA ALA A 30 19.91 0.85 25.13
C ALA A 30 20.28 0.18 23.80
N LEU A 31 21.14 0.80 22.99
CA LEU A 31 21.63 0.22 21.74
C LEU A 31 22.42 -1.08 21.96
N GLN A 32 23.16 -1.19 23.07
CA GLN A 32 23.86 -2.43 23.43
C GLN A 32 22.87 -3.54 23.82
N SER A 33 21.77 -3.21 24.51
CA SER A 33 20.69 -4.15 24.78
C SER A 33 20.05 -4.63 23.48
N LEU A 34 19.70 -3.72 22.56
CA LEU A 34 19.20 -4.07 21.22
C LEU A 34 20.16 -5.01 20.48
N LYS A 35 21.44 -4.63 20.42
CA LYS A 35 22.49 -5.44 19.78
C LYS A 35 22.59 -6.84 20.39
N SER A 36 22.44 -6.97 21.71
CA SER A 36 22.50 -8.27 22.39
C SER A 36 21.25 -9.13 22.17
N GLY A 37 20.09 -8.50 21.97
CA GLY A 37 18.82 -9.17 21.71
C GLY A 37 18.57 -9.52 20.25
N TRP A 38 19.40 -9.00 19.33
CA TRP A 38 19.29 -9.22 17.90
C TRP A 38 20.41 -10.07 17.35
N GLU A 39 20.06 -10.99 16.47
CA GLU A 39 21.01 -11.64 15.57
C GLU A 39 21.16 -10.81 14.29
N ASN A 40 22.33 -10.92 13.65
CA ASN A 40 22.68 -10.18 12.42
C ASN A 40 22.64 -8.65 12.57
N ALA A 41 22.97 -8.13 13.77
CA ALA A 41 23.22 -6.70 13.93
C ALA A 41 24.28 -6.22 12.92
N PRO A 42 24.15 -5.01 12.34
CA PRO A 42 25.10 -4.54 11.33
C PRO A 42 26.55 -4.63 11.80
N PRO A 43 27.49 -5.02 10.93
CA PRO A 43 28.86 -5.37 11.33
C PRO A 43 29.63 -4.19 11.95
N ASN A 44 29.24 -2.94 11.63
CA ASN A 44 29.86 -1.75 12.20
C ASN A 44 29.29 -1.33 13.56
N TRP A 45 28.35 -2.09 14.14
CA TRP A 45 27.88 -1.88 15.51
C TRP A 45 28.95 -2.31 16.52
N ALA A 46 30.11 -1.67 16.48
CA ALA A 46 31.26 -1.94 17.32
C ALA A 46 31.81 -0.64 17.92
N GLY A 47 32.59 -0.75 19.00
CA GLY A 47 33.10 0.40 19.74
C GLY A 47 32.08 0.99 20.73
N THR A 48 32.40 2.18 21.26
CA THR A 48 31.68 2.81 22.37
C THR A 48 30.93 4.09 21.99
N ASP A 49 30.99 4.51 20.73
CA ASP A 49 30.38 5.76 20.25
C ASP A 49 29.56 5.53 18.97
N PRO A 50 28.33 4.98 19.08
CA PRO A 50 27.44 4.75 17.94
C PRO A 50 27.22 5.98 17.05
N CYS A 51 27.11 7.16 17.65
CA CYS A 51 26.86 8.42 16.95
C CYS A 51 28.12 8.91 16.23
N GLY A 52 29.27 8.95 16.92
CA GLY A 52 30.52 9.41 16.32
C GLY A 52 31.11 8.43 15.30
N SER A 53 30.92 7.13 15.52
CA SER A 53 31.41 6.06 14.62
C SER A 53 30.45 5.76 13.46
N GLY A 54 29.28 6.40 13.42
CA GLY A 54 28.29 6.22 12.37
C GLY A 54 27.77 4.79 12.26
N TRP A 55 27.26 4.22 13.36
CA TRP A 55 26.63 2.90 13.33
C TRP A 55 25.53 2.87 12.27
N ILE A 56 25.54 1.83 11.44
CA ILE A 56 24.59 1.67 10.33
C ILE A 56 23.17 1.75 10.90
N GLY A 57 22.35 2.59 10.26
CA GLY A 57 20.95 2.79 10.64
C GLY A 57 20.73 3.64 11.90
N ILE A 58 21.77 4.12 12.58
CA ILE A 58 21.66 4.99 13.75
C ILE A 58 21.86 6.45 13.33
N GLY A 59 20.81 7.25 13.46
CA GLY A 59 20.88 8.71 13.29
C GLY A 59 20.90 9.40 14.65
N CYS A 60 21.77 10.41 14.79
CA CYS A 60 21.94 11.15 16.03
C CYS A 60 21.82 12.67 15.85
N SER A 61 21.39 13.34 16.91
CA SER A 61 21.43 14.80 17.05
C SER A 61 21.93 15.15 18.45
N ASN A 62 22.94 16.02 18.56
CA ASN A 62 23.54 16.41 19.84
C ASN A 62 23.89 15.21 20.74
N SER A 63 24.54 14.18 20.17
CA SER A 63 24.91 12.91 20.84
C SER A 63 23.74 12.07 21.37
N ARG A 64 22.50 12.39 21.00
CA ARG A 64 21.30 11.60 21.29
C ARG A 64 20.83 10.85 20.05
N VAL A 65 20.35 9.63 20.21
CA VAL A 65 19.79 8.82 19.11
C VAL A 65 18.38 9.34 18.79
N VAL A 66 18.18 9.74 17.54
CA VAL A 66 16.90 10.29 17.05
C VAL A 66 16.25 9.41 15.99
N SER A 67 16.99 8.51 15.35
CA SER A 67 16.41 7.54 14.42
C SER A 67 17.13 6.20 14.46
N ILE A 68 16.34 5.13 14.35
CA ILE A 68 16.81 3.78 14.01
C ILE A 68 16.10 3.39 12.71
N THR A 69 16.86 3.26 11.63
CA THR A 69 16.37 2.86 10.31
C THR A 69 17.19 1.67 9.81
N LEU A 70 16.61 0.48 9.95
CA LEU A 70 17.26 -0.81 9.68
C LEU A 70 16.35 -1.68 8.83
N ALA A 71 15.85 -1.15 7.71
CA ALA A 71 14.98 -1.92 6.83
C ALA A 71 15.80 -2.97 6.06
N SER A 72 15.28 -4.20 5.94
CA SER A 72 15.86 -5.28 5.10
C SER A 72 17.33 -5.64 5.38
N VAL A 73 17.82 -5.45 6.61
CA VAL A 73 19.20 -5.79 6.99
C VAL A 73 19.34 -7.21 7.54
N GLY A 74 18.26 -8.00 7.56
CA GLY A 74 18.26 -9.40 7.98
C GLY A 74 18.27 -9.61 9.49
N LEU A 75 17.81 -8.62 10.27
CA LEU A 75 17.71 -8.73 11.71
C LEU A 75 16.75 -9.86 12.12
N SER A 76 17.11 -10.56 13.20
CA SER A 76 16.19 -11.49 13.85
C SER A 76 16.30 -11.43 15.37
N GLY A 77 15.30 -11.97 16.07
CA GLY A 77 15.19 -11.90 17.54
C GLY A 77 13.94 -11.15 17.97
N GLN A 78 14.00 -10.50 19.14
CA GLN A 78 12.88 -9.71 19.70
C GLN A 78 13.34 -8.28 19.97
N VAL A 79 12.40 -7.34 20.15
CA VAL A 79 12.72 -5.97 20.56
C VAL A 79 12.74 -5.89 22.09
N PRO A 80 13.90 -5.69 22.75
CA PRO A 80 13.99 -5.49 24.19
C PRO A 80 13.21 -4.27 24.68
N GLY A 81 12.77 -4.32 25.93
CA GLY A 81 12.06 -3.21 26.57
C GLY A 81 12.91 -1.94 26.75
N ASP A 82 14.23 -2.08 26.78
CA ASP A 82 15.22 -1.00 26.94
C ASP A 82 15.23 -0.04 25.75
N ILE A 83 14.58 -0.37 24.63
CA ILE A 83 14.37 0.57 23.53
C ILE A 83 13.73 1.88 23.99
N ALA A 84 12.94 1.82 25.06
CA ALA A 84 12.27 2.95 25.69
C ALA A 84 13.23 4.00 26.27
N ASP A 85 14.48 3.63 26.54
CA ASP A 85 15.51 4.54 27.07
C ASP A 85 16.02 5.54 26.03
N LEU A 86 15.77 5.28 24.74
CA LEU A 86 16.04 6.20 23.62
C LEU A 86 15.03 7.35 23.62
N SER A 87 15.06 8.18 24.65
CA SER A 87 14.05 9.21 24.93
C SER A 87 13.93 10.34 23.88
N GLU A 88 14.91 10.45 22.99
CA GLU A 88 14.92 11.41 21.87
C GLU A 88 14.53 10.78 20.53
N LEU A 89 14.17 9.49 20.51
CA LEU A 89 13.85 8.77 19.28
C LEU A 89 12.60 9.35 18.60
N LEU A 90 12.75 9.73 17.34
CA LEU A 90 11.70 10.26 16.47
C LEU A 90 11.21 9.19 15.49
N THR A 91 12.14 8.40 14.95
CA THR A 91 11.85 7.38 13.93
C THR A 91 12.38 6.02 14.36
N LEU A 92 11.49 5.02 14.35
CA LEU A 92 11.86 3.61 14.45
C LEU A 92 11.30 2.87 13.24
N ASP A 93 12.18 2.51 12.31
CA ASP A 93 11.87 1.65 11.17
C ASP A 93 12.71 0.36 11.22
N LEU A 94 12.03 -0.75 11.39
CA LEU A 94 12.61 -2.11 11.40
C LEU A 94 12.02 -2.98 10.28
N SER A 95 11.38 -2.37 9.28
CA SER A 95 10.60 -3.06 8.25
C SER A 95 11.41 -4.11 7.51
N TYR A 96 10.70 -5.13 7.03
CA TYR A 96 11.22 -6.18 6.16
C TYR A 96 12.32 -7.03 6.81
N ASN A 97 12.34 -7.09 8.14
CA ASN A 97 13.12 -8.07 8.89
C ASN A 97 12.15 -9.14 9.42
N GLU A 98 11.83 -10.13 8.58
CA GLU A 98 10.86 -11.19 8.93
C GLU A 98 11.26 -11.96 10.20
N GLY A 99 12.56 -12.04 10.49
CA GLY A 99 13.11 -12.68 11.68
C GLY A 99 12.88 -11.91 12.99
N LEU A 100 12.47 -10.64 12.94
CA LEU A 100 12.08 -9.90 14.14
C LEU A 100 10.68 -10.34 14.57
N THR A 101 10.62 -11.08 15.68
CA THR A 101 9.42 -11.77 16.17
C THR A 101 9.12 -11.38 17.63
N GLY A 102 8.20 -12.10 18.27
CA GLY A 102 7.78 -11.83 19.64
C GLY A 102 6.75 -10.69 19.74
N SER A 103 6.37 -10.34 20.96
CA SER A 103 5.45 -9.22 21.24
C SER A 103 6.18 -7.90 21.29
N LEU A 104 5.52 -6.82 20.87
CA LEU A 104 6.02 -5.48 21.15
C LEU A 104 6.03 -5.22 22.66
N PRO A 105 7.15 -4.75 23.23
CA PRO A 105 7.24 -4.48 24.66
C PRO A 105 6.30 -3.34 25.03
N ARG A 106 5.59 -3.45 26.16
CA ARG A 106 4.69 -2.37 26.64
C ARG A 106 5.45 -1.06 26.88
N THR A 107 6.74 -1.11 27.17
CA THR A 107 7.59 0.07 27.38
C THR A 107 7.76 0.92 26.11
N ILE A 108 7.43 0.41 24.91
CA ILE A 108 7.48 1.18 23.67
C ILE A 108 6.65 2.48 23.75
N GLY A 109 5.57 2.47 24.52
CA GLY A 109 4.72 3.65 24.75
C GLY A 109 5.40 4.80 25.52
N ASN A 110 6.59 4.57 26.09
CA ASN A 110 7.38 5.59 26.78
C ASN A 110 8.20 6.46 25.82
N LEU A 111 8.26 6.12 24.52
CA LEU A 111 8.93 6.91 23.49
C LEU A 111 8.11 8.17 23.15
N ALA A 112 8.09 9.13 24.08
CA ALA A 112 7.18 10.28 24.04
C ALA A 112 7.39 11.22 22.84
N LYS A 113 8.57 11.17 22.20
CA LYS A 113 8.93 11.99 21.02
C LYS A 113 8.74 11.26 19.70
N LEU A 114 8.41 9.96 19.71
CA LEU A 114 8.33 9.16 18.50
C LEU A 114 7.23 9.69 17.58
N THR A 115 7.61 9.98 16.33
CA THR A 115 6.72 10.44 15.27
C THR A 115 6.38 9.31 14.30
N SER A 116 7.30 8.36 14.09
CA SER A 116 7.13 7.27 13.14
C SER A 116 7.52 5.92 13.74
N LEU A 117 6.54 5.02 13.85
CA LEU A 117 6.74 3.61 14.19
C LEU A 117 6.36 2.74 12.99
N ILE A 118 7.36 2.11 12.37
CA ILE A 118 7.23 1.44 11.07
C ILE A 118 7.84 0.05 11.18
N LEU A 119 6.98 -0.97 11.19
CA LEU A 119 7.37 -2.35 11.43
C LEU A 119 6.81 -3.26 10.33
N VAL A 120 6.79 -2.79 9.08
CA VAL A 120 6.10 -3.44 7.97
C VAL A 120 6.79 -4.75 7.62
N GLY A 121 6.04 -5.85 7.49
CA GLY A 121 6.61 -7.10 6.95
C GLY A 121 7.63 -7.77 7.86
N CYS A 122 7.45 -7.66 9.18
CA CYS A 122 8.23 -8.37 10.17
C CYS A 122 7.46 -9.63 10.66
N GLY A 123 7.95 -10.26 11.71
CA GLY A 123 7.33 -11.43 12.35
C GLY A 123 6.67 -11.12 13.69
N PHE A 124 6.37 -9.86 14.02
CA PHE A 124 5.80 -9.48 15.33
C PHE A 124 4.45 -10.14 15.58
N SER A 125 4.21 -10.52 16.83
CA SER A 125 3.05 -11.30 17.26
C SER A 125 2.51 -10.80 18.60
N GLY A 126 1.53 -11.49 19.18
CA GLY A 126 0.89 -11.03 20.42
C GLY A 126 -0.02 -9.83 20.18
N GLN A 127 -0.44 -9.17 21.27
CA GLN A 127 -1.32 -8.01 21.20
C GLN A 127 -0.53 -6.73 20.89
N ILE A 128 -1.17 -5.80 20.18
CA ILE A 128 -0.70 -4.42 20.10
C ILE A 128 -0.83 -3.81 21.51
N PRO A 129 0.26 -3.30 22.14
CA PRO A 129 0.18 -2.72 23.48
C PRO A 129 -0.74 -1.50 23.52
N ASP A 130 -1.61 -1.44 24.52
CA ASP A 130 -2.44 -0.28 24.85
C ASP A 130 -1.61 0.99 25.12
N THR A 131 -0.38 0.84 25.61
CA THR A 131 0.56 1.93 25.86
C THR A 131 0.95 2.71 24.61
N ILE A 132 0.68 2.21 23.40
CA ILE A 132 0.84 2.98 22.15
C ILE A 132 0.06 4.30 22.21
N GLY A 133 -1.11 4.32 22.85
CA GLY A 133 -1.92 5.52 23.02
C GLY A 133 -1.25 6.66 23.81
N SER A 134 -0.11 6.41 24.46
CA SER A 134 0.67 7.41 25.20
C SER A 134 1.59 8.25 24.30
N MET A 135 1.93 7.80 23.09
CA MET A 135 2.88 8.46 22.21
C MET A 135 2.25 9.65 21.45
N LYS A 136 2.04 10.77 22.14
CA LYS A 136 1.26 11.91 21.61
C LYS A 136 1.84 12.61 20.38
N GLN A 137 3.09 12.34 20.02
CA GLN A 137 3.73 12.86 18.81
C GLN A 137 3.59 11.93 17.59
N LEU A 138 3.02 10.73 17.77
CA LEU A 138 2.96 9.74 16.72
C LEU A 138 2.09 10.22 15.55
N TYR A 139 2.70 10.22 14.37
CA TYR A 139 2.13 10.65 13.10
C TYR A 139 1.91 9.45 12.18
N THR A 140 2.87 8.52 12.14
CA THR A 140 2.80 7.28 11.37
C THR A 140 2.88 6.07 12.29
N LEU A 141 1.85 5.21 12.21
CA LEU A 141 1.83 3.89 12.82
C LEU A 141 1.56 2.84 11.74
N SER A 142 2.61 2.15 11.30
CA SER A 142 2.55 1.12 10.26
C SER A 142 2.99 -0.23 10.83
N LEU A 143 2.03 -1.11 11.09
CA LEU A 143 2.21 -2.44 11.68
C LEU A 143 1.77 -3.55 10.72
N ASN A 144 1.57 -3.23 9.45
CA ASN A 144 0.98 -4.16 8.49
C ASN A 144 1.93 -5.29 8.07
N SER A 145 1.34 -6.39 7.59
CA SER A 145 2.07 -7.63 7.26
C SER A 145 2.83 -8.21 8.46
N ASN A 146 2.16 -8.42 9.59
CA ASN A 146 2.71 -9.05 10.79
C ASN A 146 1.78 -10.19 11.26
N LYS A 147 1.96 -10.66 12.49
CA LYS A 147 1.19 -11.73 13.13
C LYS A 147 0.48 -11.23 14.40
N PHE A 148 0.18 -9.93 14.50
CA PHE A 148 -0.53 -9.36 15.67
C PHE A 148 -1.93 -9.97 15.83
N ILE A 149 -2.30 -10.26 17.07
CA ILE A 149 -3.58 -10.87 17.46
C ILE A 149 -4.31 -9.97 18.47
N GLY A 150 -5.53 -10.37 18.86
CA GLY A 150 -6.34 -9.63 19.83
C GLY A 150 -7.06 -8.45 19.20
N GLN A 151 -7.55 -7.53 20.02
CA GLN A 151 -8.33 -6.38 19.57
C GLN A 151 -7.44 -5.20 19.17
N ILE A 152 -7.96 -4.32 18.31
CA ILE A 152 -7.36 -2.99 18.12
C ILE A 152 -7.48 -2.24 19.46
N PRO A 153 -6.38 -1.77 20.07
CA PRO A 153 -6.45 -1.05 21.34
C PRO A 153 -7.24 0.27 21.17
N PRO A 154 -8.30 0.50 21.98
CA PRO A 154 -9.06 1.76 21.91
C PRO A 154 -8.18 2.99 22.19
N SER A 155 -7.11 2.81 22.97
CA SER A 155 -6.12 3.86 23.31
C SER A 155 -5.44 4.50 22.09
N ILE A 156 -5.42 3.85 20.92
CA ILE A 156 -4.96 4.45 19.66
C ILE A 156 -5.78 5.71 19.34
N GLY A 157 -7.06 5.75 19.71
CA GLY A 157 -7.92 6.93 19.59
C GLY A 157 -7.42 8.17 20.33
N ALA A 158 -6.49 8.01 21.28
CA ALA A 158 -5.91 9.11 22.03
C ALA A 158 -4.67 9.74 21.37
N LEU A 159 -4.38 9.44 20.10
CA LEU A 159 -3.23 9.95 19.34
C LEU A 159 -3.65 11.14 18.46
N PRO A 160 -3.46 12.39 18.93
CA PRO A 160 -4.07 13.56 18.29
C PRO A 160 -3.45 13.94 16.94
N LYS A 161 -2.22 13.49 16.67
CA LYS A 161 -1.45 13.81 15.45
C LYS A 161 -1.41 12.67 14.45
N LEU A 162 -2.07 11.55 14.76
CA LEU A 162 -1.97 10.36 13.92
C LEU A 162 -2.57 10.66 12.55
N HIS A 163 -1.78 10.39 11.51
CA HIS A 163 -2.12 10.66 10.13
C HIS A 163 -2.22 9.38 9.31
N TRP A 164 -1.34 8.42 9.59
CA TRP A 164 -1.28 7.14 8.91
C TRP A 164 -1.41 6.00 9.92
N LEU A 165 -2.48 5.21 9.81
CA LEU A 165 -2.72 4.03 10.64
C LEU A 165 -2.93 2.79 9.75
N ASP A 166 -1.88 1.98 9.64
CA ASP A 166 -1.92 0.76 8.84
C ASP A 166 -1.71 -0.47 9.71
N LEU A 167 -2.79 -1.23 9.87
CA LEU A 167 -2.86 -2.47 10.65
C LEU A 167 -3.18 -3.68 9.76
N ALA A 168 -3.15 -3.50 8.44
CA ALA A 168 -3.60 -4.51 7.49
C ALA A 168 -2.73 -5.77 7.50
N ASP A 169 -3.26 -6.89 7.03
CA ASP A 169 -2.53 -8.16 6.91
C ASP A 169 -1.94 -8.62 8.27
N ASN A 170 -2.85 -8.83 9.22
CA ASN A 170 -2.58 -9.32 10.58
C ASN A 170 -3.66 -10.33 11.00
N LYS A 171 -3.74 -10.67 12.29
CA LYS A 171 -4.75 -11.54 12.88
C LYS A 171 -5.58 -10.80 13.95
N LEU A 172 -5.76 -9.49 13.79
CA LEU A 172 -6.55 -8.67 14.71
C LEU A 172 -8.02 -9.06 14.62
N SER A 173 -8.71 -9.04 15.76
CA SER A 173 -10.05 -9.58 15.93
C SER A 173 -10.93 -8.66 16.76
N GLY A 174 -12.23 -8.96 16.85
CA GLY A 174 -13.20 -8.15 17.58
C GLY A 174 -13.64 -6.90 16.82
N SER A 175 -14.41 -6.05 17.50
CA SER A 175 -15.02 -4.86 16.90
C SER A 175 -14.04 -3.70 16.74
N ILE A 176 -14.32 -2.83 15.76
CA ILE A 176 -13.63 -1.54 15.62
C ILE A 176 -13.98 -0.67 16.84
N PRO A 177 -13.02 -0.24 17.67
CA PRO A 177 -13.31 0.44 18.91
C PRO A 177 -13.72 1.90 18.68
N VAL A 178 -14.82 2.30 19.29
CA VAL A 178 -15.30 3.69 19.37
C VAL A 178 -15.43 4.12 20.83
N SER A 179 -15.38 5.43 21.06
CA SER A 179 -15.45 6.04 22.38
C SER A 179 -16.75 5.64 23.09
N ASN A 180 -16.63 5.23 24.36
CA ASN A 180 -17.77 4.75 25.17
C ASN A 180 -17.90 5.47 26.51
N GLY A 181 -17.33 6.68 26.63
CA GLY A 181 -17.30 7.48 27.86
C GLY A 181 -16.23 7.09 28.86
N THR A 182 -15.72 5.85 28.82
CA THR A 182 -14.65 5.35 29.71
C THR A 182 -13.31 5.16 29.00
N ALA A 183 -13.35 4.84 27.71
CA ALA A 183 -12.18 4.69 26.86
C ALA A 183 -12.31 5.57 25.60
N PRO A 184 -11.18 6.09 25.06
CA PRO A 184 -11.15 6.69 23.72
C PRO A 184 -11.44 5.64 22.65
N GLY A 185 -11.73 6.09 21.43
CA GLY A 185 -11.88 5.21 20.27
C GLY A 185 -11.42 5.86 18.98
N LEU A 186 -11.43 5.09 17.89
CA LEU A 186 -10.91 5.56 16.59
C LEU A 186 -11.76 6.69 15.99
N ASP A 187 -12.98 6.91 16.47
CA ASP A 187 -13.83 8.06 16.17
C ASP A 187 -13.18 9.41 16.55
N MET A 188 -12.24 9.42 17.49
CA MET A 188 -11.51 10.62 17.89
C MET A 188 -10.40 11.03 16.92
N LEU A 189 -10.01 10.16 15.98
CA LEU A 189 -8.91 10.35 15.05
C LEU A 189 -9.28 11.20 13.84
N VAL A 190 -9.83 12.39 14.09
CA VAL A 190 -10.39 13.26 13.03
C VAL A 190 -9.36 13.78 12.03
N GLN A 191 -8.07 13.80 12.39
CA GLN A 191 -6.98 14.21 11.50
C GLN A 191 -6.33 13.05 10.73
N THR A 192 -6.67 11.80 11.05
CA THR A 192 -6.11 10.64 10.35
C THR A 192 -6.65 10.56 8.94
N GLN A 193 -5.77 10.31 7.98
CA GLN A 193 -6.12 10.24 6.56
C GLN A 193 -6.23 8.80 6.05
N HIS A 194 -5.55 7.85 6.71
CA HIS A 194 -5.44 6.49 6.22
C HIS A 194 -5.81 5.50 7.30
N PHE A 195 -6.97 4.87 7.14
CA PHE A 195 -7.38 3.70 7.92
C PHE A 195 -7.24 2.47 7.02
N HIS A 196 -6.18 1.71 7.25
CA HIS A 196 -5.93 0.48 6.51
C HIS A 196 -6.00 -0.74 7.45
N PHE A 197 -7.16 -1.39 7.53
CA PHE A 197 -7.43 -2.51 8.43
C PHE A 197 -7.77 -3.81 7.69
N GLY A 198 -7.65 -3.82 6.36
CA GLY A 198 -7.97 -5.00 5.55
C GLY A 198 -7.14 -6.23 5.92
N LYS A 199 -7.63 -7.43 5.55
CA LYS A 199 -6.96 -8.71 5.80
C LYS A 199 -6.69 -8.95 7.28
N ASN A 200 -7.75 -8.93 8.07
CA ASN A 200 -7.75 -9.25 9.50
C ASN A 200 -8.95 -10.16 9.82
N GLN A 201 -9.26 -10.31 11.10
CA GLN A 201 -10.41 -11.06 11.63
C GLN A 201 -11.38 -10.13 12.38
N LEU A 202 -11.44 -8.84 12.01
CA LEU A 202 -12.32 -7.86 12.63
C LEU A 202 -13.77 -8.26 12.40
N SER A 203 -14.60 -8.13 13.43
CA SER A 203 -15.98 -8.65 13.43
C SER A 203 -16.95 -7.67 14.08
N GLY A 204 -18.24 -8.00 14.07
CA GLY A 204 -19.29 -7.08 14.50
C GLY A 204 -19.63 -6.04 13.43
N GLU A 205 -20.35 -4.99 13.79
CA GLU A 205 -20.75 -3.94 12.85
C GLU A 205 -19.64 -2.90 12.67
N ILE A 206 -19.67 -2.19 11.54
CA ILE A 206 -18.95 -0.93 11.38
C ILE A 206 -19.74 0.13 12.17
N PRO A 207 -19.23 0.65 13.32
CA PRO A 207 -20.02 1.52 14.17
C PRO A 207 -20.34 2.84 13.47
N SER A 208 -21.60 3.29 13.52
CA SER A 208 -21.97 4.57 12.90
C SER A 208 -21.23 5.77 13.50
N GLN A 209 -20.91 5.69 14.79
CA GLN A 209 -20.18 6.68 15.58
C GLN A 209 -18.71 6.78 15.18
N LEU A 210 -18.19 5.78 14.46
CA LEU A 210 -16.82 5.81 13.96
C LEU A 210 -16.58 7.01 13.05
N PHE A 211 -17.61 7.47 12.32
CA PHE A 211 -17.46 8.49 11.29
C PHE A 211 -18.18 9.79 11.65
N SER A 212 -17.50 10.91 11.41
CA SER A 212 -18.07 12.25 11.52
C SER A 212 -17.64 13.12 10.35
N GLY A 213 -18.39 14.19 10.07
CA GLY A 213 -18.06 15.13 8.99
C GLY A 213 -16.78 15.96 9.23
N ASN A 214 -16.20 15.89 10.44
CA ASN A 214 -14.95 16.56 10.77
C ASN A 214 -13.70 15.71 10.42
N MET A 215 -13.91 14.46 9.99
CA MET A 215 -12.80 13.58 9.61
C MET A 215 -12.17 14.00 8.29
N SER A 216 -10.86 13.77 8.20
CA SER A 216 -10.05 14.03 7.00
C SER A 216 -9.63 12.74 6.28
N LEU A 217 -10.37 11.64 6.48
CA LEU A 217 -10.02 10.33 5.89
C LEU A 217 -10.02 10.41 4.36
N ILE A 218 -8.93 9.95 3.76
CA ILE A 218 -8.74 9.78 2.32
C ILE A 218 -8.94 8.31 1.95
N HIS A 219 -8.42 7.38 2.77
CA HIS A 219 -8.58 5.95 2.56
C HIS A 219 -9.28 5.28 3.74
N LEU A 220 -10.31 4.50 3.41
CA LEU A 220 -10.95 3.57 4.33
C LEU A 220 -10.93 2.16 3.72
N LEU A 221 -9.98 1.34 4.18
CA LEU A 221 -9.75 -0.02 3.69
C LEU A 221 -10.07 -1.04 4.79
N LEU A 222 -11.21 -1.72 4.66
CA LEU A 222 -11.73 -2.70 5.63
C LEU A 222 -11.92 -4.10 4.99
N GLU A 223 -11.39 -4.30 3.79
CA GLU A 223 -11.61 -5.51 2.99
C GLU A 223 -11.09 -6.77 3.66
N ASN A 224 -11.67 -7.93 3.33
CA ASN A 224 -11.21 -9.24 3.80
C ASN A 224 -11.16 -9.31 5.35
N ASN A 225 -12.32 -9.13 5.97
CA ASN A 225 -12.58 -9.23 7.40
C ASN A 225 -13.89 -10.03 7.64
N GLN A 226 -14.39 -10.03 8.88
CA GLN A 226 -15.64 -10.69 9.29
C GLN A 226 -16.71 -9.66 9.70
N LEU A 227 -16.69 -8.45 9.11
CA LEU A 227 -17.61 -7.38 9.46
C LEU A 227 -19.04 -7.72 8.99
N THR A 228 -20.01 -7.33 9.80
CA THR A 228 -21.45 -7.64 9.63
C THR A 228 -22.28 -6.36 9.75
N GLY A 229 -23.61 -6.48 9.75
CA GLY A 229 -24.50 -5.32 9.87
C GLY A 229 -24.54 -4.49 8.59
N LYS A 230 -24.94 -3.23 8.69
CA LYS A 230 -25.09 -2.32 7.54
C LYS A 230 -23.84 -1.49 7.30
N ILE A 231 -23.66 -1.01 6.07
CA ILE A 231 -22.77 0.13 5.81
C ILE A 231 -23.39 1.35 6.52
N PRO A 232 -22.72 1.97 7.51
CA PRO A 232 -23.32 3.10 8.22
C PRO A 232 -23.38 4.33 7.30
N SER A 233 -24.53 5.00 7.26
CA SER A 233 -24.72 6.19 6.44
C SER A 233 -23.77 7.33 6.82
N THR A 234 -23.21 7.33 8.03
CA THR A 234 -22.22 8.32 8.48
C THR A 234 -20.93 8.31 7.68
N VAL A 235 -20.59 7.22 6.96
CA VAL A 235 -19.49 7.21 5.98
C VAL A 235 -19.67 8.30 4.92
N GLY A 236 -20.91 8.54 4.48
CA GLY A 236 -21.24 9.57 3.50
C GLY A 236 -21.05 11.01 3.97
N LEU A 237 -20.59 11.23 5.21
CA LEU A 237 -20.23 12.55 5.73
C LEU A 237 -18.79 12.94 5.38
N ILE A 238 -17.91 11.98 5.08
CA ILE A 238 -16.48 12.21 4.91
C ILE A 238 -16.15 12.60 3.47
N GLN A 239 -16.23 13.90 3.17
CA GLN A 239 -16.09 14.42 1.80
C GLN A 239 -14.68 14.28 1.20
N THR A 240 -13.69 13.96 2.02
CA THR A 240 -12.29 13.77 1.61
C THR A 240 -11.98 12.35 1.12
N LEU A 241 -12.91 11.40 1.25
CA LEU A 241 -12.65 10.00 0.86
C LEU A 241 -12.38 9.89 -0.65
N GLU A 242 -11.29 9.22 -0.98
CA GLU A 242 -10.89 8.87 -2.34
C GLU A 242 -11.02 7.36 -2.58
N VAL A 243 -10.69 6.53 -1.58
CA VAL A 243 -10.75 5.07 -1.68
C VAL A 243 -11.62 4.48 -0.58
N LEU A 244 -12.64 3.72 -0.98
CA LEU A 244 -13.51 2.97 -0.07
C LEU A 244 -13.53 1.48 -0.43
N ARG A 245 -12.87 0.68 0.40
CA ARG A 245 -12.88 -0.79 0.29
C ARG A 245 -13.61 -1.43 1.46
N LEU A 246 -14.77 -2.02 1.16
CA LEU A 246 -15.61 -2.76 2.11
C LEU A 246 -15.85 -4.21 1.63
N ASP A 247 -15.17 -4.62 0.56
CA ASP A 247 -15.35 -5.92 -0.06
C ASP A 247 -14.90 -7.09 0.82
N ARG A 248 -15.39 -8.31 0.53
CA ARG A 248 -15.01 -9.56 1.23
C ARG A 248 -15.26 -9.48 2.74
N ASN A 249 -16.51 -9.16 3.08
CA ASN A 249 -17.03 -9.15 4.44
C ASN A 249 -18.40 -9.87 4.45
N SER A 250 -19.18 -9.69 5.50
CA SER A 250 -20.58 -10.15 5.61
C SER A 250 -21.54 -8.97 5.84
N LEU A 251 -21.22 -7.82 5.25
CA LEU A 251 -22.06 -6.61 5.31
C LEU A 251 -23.39 -6.87 4.59
N SER A 252 -24.46 -6.29 5.10
CA SER A 252 -25.84 -6.57 4.70
C SER A 252 -26.68 -5.30 4.63
N GLY A 253 -27.92 -5.42 4.15
CA GLY A 253 -28.80 -4.28 3.97
C GLY A 253 -28.49 -3.45 2.71
N PRO A 254 -29.24 -2.37 2.48
CA PRO A 254 -29.04 -1.50 1.32
C PRO A 254 -27.79 -0.63 1.44
N VAL A 255 -27.18 -0.35 0.29
CA VAL A 255 -26.15 0.69 0.19
C VAL A 255 -26.78 2.05 0.51
N PRO A 256 -26.25 2.83 1.48
CA PRO A 256 -26.84 4.11 1.87
C PRO A 256 -26.89 5.10 0.70
N GLN A 257 -28.06 5.73 0.48
CA GLN A 257 -28.25 6.67 -0.63
C GLN A 257 -27.30 7.88 -0.59
N ASN A 258 -26.90 8.30 0.61
CA ASN A 258 -25.99 9.43 0.77
C ASN A 258 -24.53 9.11 0.42
N LEU A 259 -24.20 7.85 0.08
CA LEU A 259 -22.89 7.49 -0.47
C LEU A 259 -22.64 8.21 -1.82
N SER A 260 -23.71 8.51 -2.57
CA SER A 260 -23.67 9.32 -3.80
C SER A 260 -23.09 10.72 -3.62
N LYS A 261 -23.04 11.23 -2.38
CA LYS A 261 -22.48 12.55 -2.05
C LYS A 261 -20.95 12.54 -1.95
N LEU A 262 -20.31 11.38 -1.94
CA LEU A 262 -18.86 11.25 -1.87
C LEU A 262 -18.24 11.51 -3.24
N THR A 263 -18.20 12.77 -3.65
CA THR A 263 -17.80 13.19 -5.00
C THR A 263 -16.32 12.93 -5.32
N SER A 264 -15.48 12.84 -4.28
CA SER A 264 -14.03 12.63 -4.40
C SER A 264 -13.64 11.14 -4.51
N VAL A 265 -14.57 10.22 -4.27
CA VAL A 265 -14.28 8.78 -4.32
C VAL A 265 -14.01 8.36 -5.76
N GLN A 266 -12.83 7.77 -5.95
CA GLN A 266 -12.31 7.26 -7.20
C GLN A 266 -12.45 5.75 -7.28
N GLU A 267 -12.33 5.05 -6.15
CA GLU A 267 -12.42 3.60 -6.09
C GLU A 267 -13.43 3.14 -5.03
N LEU A 268 -14.45 2.40 -5.48
CA LEU A 268 -15.49 1.84 -4.62
C LEU A 268 -15.57 0.32 -4.80
N PHE A 269 -15.16 -0.41 -3.76
CA PHE A 269 -15.23 -1.87 -3.70
C PHE A 269 -16.22 -2.31 -2.62
N LEU A 270 -17.33 -2.91 -3.07
CA LEU A 270 -18.41 -3.44 -2.23
C LEU A 270 -18.64 -4.95 -2.44
N SER A 271 -17.82 -5.59 -3.27
CA SER A 271 -18.05 -6.96 -3.72
C SER A 271 -17.91 -8.00 -2.61
N ASN A 272 -18.45 -9.20 -2.83
CA ASN A 272 -18.35 -10.33 -1.90
C ASN A 272 -18.89 -9.98 -0.50
N ASN A 273 -20.16 -9.59 -0.44
CA ASN A 273 -20.90 -9.28 0.78
C ASN A 273 -22.35 -9.81 0.67
N ASN A 274 -23.19 -9.48 1.64
CA ASN A 274 -24.63 -9.78 1.68
C ASN A 274 -25.49 -8.52 1.46
N LEU A 275 -24.99 -7.50 0.76
CA LEU A 275 -25.73 -6.27 0.48
C LEU A 275 -26.98 -6.59 -0.36
N ASN A 276 -28.09 -5.94 -0.05
CA ASN A 276 -29.40 -6.24 -0.63
C ASN A 276 -30.21 -4.97 -0.90
N GLY A 277 -31.46 -5.12 -1.30
CA GLY A 277 -32.28 -3.99 -1.72
C GLY A 277 -31.93 -3.53 -3.14
N PRO A 278 -32.42 -2.35 -3.57
CA PRO A 278 -32.16 -1.84 -4.91
C PRO A 278 -30.68 -1.49 -5.10
N LEU A 279 -30.20 -1.54 -6.34
CA LEU A 279 -28.93 -0.95 -6.71
C LEU A 279 -28.90 0.54 -6.32
N PRO A 280 -27.81 1.05 -5.72
CA PRO A 280 -27.72 2.45 -5.34
C PRO A 280 -27.73 3.34 -6.57
N ASP A 281 -28.17 4.59 -6.41
CA ASP A 281 -27.93 5.65 -7.39
C ASP A 281 -26.63 6.37 -7.01
N LEU A 282 -25.59 6.23 -7.82
CA LEU A 282 -24.28 6.84 -7.59
C LEU A 282 -23.98 8.00 -8.54
N THR A 283 -25.02 8.59 -9.18
CA THR A 283 -24.86 9.68 -10.17
C THR A 283 -23.95 10.83 -9.69
N GLY A 284 -23.96 11.13 -8.38
CA GLY A 284 -23.13 12.19 -7.80
C GLY A 284 -21.63 11.87 -7.66
N MET A 285 -21.20 10.62 -7.81
CA MET A 285 -19.80 10.21 -7.67
C MET A 285 -19.01 10.46 -8.96
N THR A 286 -18.85 11.72 -9.32
CA THR A 286 -18.31 12.13 -10.64
C THR A 286 -16.85 11.73 -10.86
N SER A 287 -16.08 11.48 -9.80
CA SER A 287 -14.68 11.03 -9.88
C SER A 287 -14.51 9.52 -9.88
N LEU A 288 -15.60 8.74 -9.85
CA LEU A 288 -15.57 7.29 -9.71
C LEU A 288 -14.96 6.62 -10.95
N ASN A 289 -13.76 6.07 -10.80
CA ASN A 289 -13.00 5.34 -11.81
C ASN A 289 -13.32 3.84 -11.76
N TYR A 290 -13.26 3.25 -10.57
CA TYR A 290 -13.39 1.81 -10.39
C TYR A 290 -14.58 1.47 -9.50
N LEU A 291 -15.56 0.74 -10.03
CA LEU A 291 -16.73 0.29 -9.30
C LEU A 291 -16.84 -1.24 -9.35
N ASP A 292 -16.73 -1.88 -8.19
CA ASP A 292 -17.04 -3.30 -8.03
C ASP A 292 -18.10 -3.51 -6.94
N MET A 293 -19.27 -3.98 -7.35
CA MET A 293 -20.34 -4.36 -6.43
C MET A 293 -20.70 -5.85 -6.54
N SER A 294 -19.92 -6.62 -7.30
CA SER A 294 -20.23 -8.02 -7.64
C SER A 294 -20.38 -8.94 -6.43
N ASN A 295 -21.07 -10.08 -6.62
CA ASN A 295 -21.27 -11.09 -5.57
C ASN A 295 -21.93 -10.53 -4.30
N ASN A 296 -23.13 -9.98 -4.49
CA ASN A 296 -24.04 -9.51 -3.44
C ASN A 296 -25.46 -10.04 -3.71
N THR A 297 -26.43 -9.65 -2.90
CA THR A 297 -27.83 -10.11 -2.95
C THR A 297 -28.83 -9.01 -3.35
N PHE A 298 -28.40 -8.04 -4.17
CA PHE A 298 -29.26 -6.96 -4.68
C PHE A 298 -30.51 -7.48 -5.39
N ASP A 299 -31.57 -6.66 -5.32
CA ASP A 299 -32.84 -6.91 -5.98
C ASP A 299 -32.66 -6.93 -7.50
N ALA A 300 -33.45 -7.77 -8.18
CA ALA A 300 -33.45 -7.78 -9.63
C ALA A 300 -33.98 -6.44 -10.16
N SER A 301 -33.24 -5.82 -11.06
CA SER A 301 -33.60 -4.56 -11.71
C SER A 301 -33.18 -4.60 -13.17
N ASP A 302 -33.65 -3.64 -13.97
CA ASP A 302 -33.01 -3.39 -15.25
C ASP A 302 -31.61 -2.80 -15.06
N PHE A 303 -30.83 -2.79 -16.15
CA PHE A 303 -29.52 -2.15 -16.18
C PHE A 303 -29.64 -0.67 -15.74
N PRO A 304 -28.94 -0.25 -14.68
CA PRO A 304 -29.10 1.09 -14.11
C PRO A 304 -28.57 2.19 -15.06
N PRO A 305 -29.41 3.16 -15.48
CA PRO A 305 -29.01 4.19 -16.43
C PRO A 305 -27.90 5.13 -15.94
N TRP A 306 -27.80 5.34 -14.62
CA TRP A 306 -26.81 6.24 -14.01
C TRP A 306 -25.36 5.76 -14.20
N ILE A 307 -25.11 4.47 -14.44
CA ILE A 307 -23.75 3.99 -14.71
C ILE A 307 -23.21 4.67 -15.97
N SER A 308 -24.06 4.81 -17.00
CA SER A 308 -23.69 5.47 -18.26
C SER A 308 -23.58 7.00 -18.14
N THR A 309 -23.75 7.57 -16.94
CA THR A 309 -23.56 9.00 -16.68
C THR A 309 -22.28 9.32 -15.90
N LEU A 310 -21.54 8.30 -15.45
CA LEU A 310 -20.28 8.48 -14.70
C LEU A 310 -19.13 8.82 -15.67
N PRO A 311 -18.59 10.04 -15.64
CA PRO A 311 -17.69 10.52 -16.69
C PRO A 311 -16.28 9.91 -16.62
N SER A 312 -15.84 9.51 -15.43
CA SER A 312 -14.49 8.99 -15.16
C SER A 312 -14.41 7.46 -15.11
N LEU A 313 -15.52 6.75 -15.35
CA LEU A 313 -15.57 5.31 -15.14
C LEU A 313 -14.60 4.58 -16.09
N THR A 314 -13.61 3.90 -15.50
CA THR A 314 -12.65 3.03 -16.20
C THR A 314 -13.07 1.57 -16.13
N THR A 315 -13.60 1.14 -14.99
CA THR A 315 -13.90 -0.28 -14.74
C THR A 315 -15.23 -0.43 -14.02
N LEU A 316 -16.09 -1.26 -14.62
CA LEU A 316 -17.33 -1.70 -14.02
C LEU A 316 -17.28 -3.21 -13.81
N ASN A 317 -17.40 -3.66 -12.56
CA ASN A 317 -17.58 -5.06 -12.21
C ASN A 317 -18.88 -5.23 -11.40
N GLY A 318 -19.81 -6.03 -11.93
CA GLY A 318 -21.14 -6.14 -11.34
C GLY A 318 -21.81 -7.49 -11.59
N LYS A 319 -22.32 -8.09 -10.51
CA LYS A 319 -23.18 -9.29 -10.53
C LYS A 319 -24.39 -9.04 -9.63
N HIS A 320 -25.50 -8.64 -10.25
CA HIS A 320 -26.66 -8.01 -9.60
C HIS A 320 -28.04 -8.49 -10.09
N LYS A 321 -28.13 -9.68 -10.72
CA LYS A 321 -29.38 -10.19 -11.34
C LYS A 321 -30.01 -9.17 -12.32
N SER A 322 -29.22 -8.25 -12.87
CA SER A 322 -29.72 -7.17 -13.71
C SER A 322 -30.22 -7.71 -15.05
N SER A 323 -31.36 -7.20 -15.52
CA SER A 323 -31.99 -7.50 -16.82
C SER A 323 -31.89 -6.34 -17.81
N GLY A 324 -32.37 -6.58 -19.03
CA GLY A 324 -32.33 -5.59 -20.10
C GLY A 324 -31.01 -5.61 -20.89
N ALA A 325 -30.97 -4.81 -21.94
CA ALA A 325 -29.79 -4.63 -22.77
C ALA A 325 -28.80 -3.66 -22.11
N VAL A 326 -27.51 -3.91 -22.32
CA VAL A 326 -26.46 -2.96 -21.92
C VAL A 326 -26.49 -1.79 -22.91
N PRO A 327 -26.67 -0.54 -22.45
CA PRO A 327 -26.81 0.61 -23.35
C PRO A 327 -25.49 0.95 -24.04
N GLU A 328 -25.53 1.24 -25.35
CA GLU A 328 -24.35 1.66 -26.14
C GLU A 328 -23.61 2.85 -25.51
N LYS A 329 -24.36 3.77 -24.89
CA LYS A 329 -23.81 4.94 -24.20
C LYS A 329 -22.76 4.58 -23.15
N LEU A 330 -22.88 3.42 -22.48
CA LEU A 330 -21.86 2.94 -21.56
C LEU A 330 -20.50 2.85 -22.25
N PHE A 331 -20.44 2.22 -23.43
CA PHE A 331 -19.19 1.99 -24.16
C PHE A 331 -18.60 3.28 -24.73
N SER A 332 -19.40 4.35 -24.86
CA SER A 332 -18.93 5.67 -25.30
C SER A 332 -18.20 6.49 -24.22
N LEU A 333 -18.18 6.02 -22.96
CA LEU A 333 -17.47 6.71 -21.88
C LEU A 333 -15.96 6.74 -22.14
N ALA A 334 -15.37 7.93 -22.24
CA ALA A 334 -14.03 8.14 -22.79
C ALA A 334 -12.92 7.31 -22.11
N GLN A 335 -13.01 7.07 -20.81
CA GLN A 335 -11.98 6.37 -20.02
C GLN A 335 -12.26 4.88 -19.79
N LEU A 336 -13.36 4.34 -20.33
CA LEU A 336 -13.81 2.98 -20.04
C LEU A 336 -12.86 1.93 -20.64
N GLN A 337 -12.29 1.10 -19.76
CA GLN A 337 -11.35 0.03 -20.08
C GLN A 337 -11.99 -1.35 -19.97
N SER A 338 -12.86 -1.57 -19.00
CA SER A 338 -13.42 -2.90 -18.73
C SER A 338 -14.85 -2.88 -18.24
N VAL A 339 -15.69 -3.72 -18.83
CA VAL A 339 -17.06 -4.01 -18.41
C VAL A 339 -17.18 -5.49 -18.10
N ILE A 340 -17.33 -5.84 -16.82
CA ILE A 340 -17.41 -7.21 -16.32
C ILE A 340 -18.78 -7.39 -15.68
N LEU A 341 -19.73 -7.92 -16.45
CA LEU A 341 -21.12 -8.13 -16.02
C LEU A 341 -21.54 -9.59 -16.17
N LYS A 342 -20.61 -10.52 -15.92
CA LYS A 342 -20.86 -11.95 -15.96
C LYS A 342 -21.86 -12.41 -14.88
N ASN A 343 -22.60 -13.49 -15.17
CA ASN A 343 -23.56 -14.11 -14.26
C ASN A 343 -24.73 -13.16 -13.87
N ASN A 344 -25.29 -12.43 -14.84
CA ASN A 344 -26.48 -11.59 -14.67
C ASN A 344 -27.67 -12.17 -15.45
N ARG A 345 -28.68 -11.35 -15.75
CA ARG A 345 -29.84 -11.67 -16.59
C ARG A 345 -29.91 -10.72 -17.80
N LEU A 346 -28.77 -10.17 -18.21
CA LEU A 346 -28.70 -9.20 -19.30
C LEU A 346 -29.15 -9.88 -20.60
N ASN A 347 -29.92 -9.18 -21.41
CA ASN A 347 -30.60 -9.75 -22.56
C ASN A 347 -30.54 -8.83 -23.79
N GLY A 348 -31.19 -9.25 -24.88
CA GLY A 348 -31.23 -8.46 -26.10
C GLY A 348 -29.95 -8.58 -26.93
N THR A 349 -29.60 -7.49 -27.61
CA THR A 349 -28.42 -7.39 -28.48
C THR A 349 -27.29 -6.68 -27.75
N LEU A 350 -26.08 -7.23 -27.74
CA LEU A 350 -24.88 -6.47 -27.42
C LEU A 350 -24.48 -5.63 -28.65
N SER A 351 -24.35 -4.32 -28.47
CA SER A 351 -23.77 -3.40 -29.45
C SER A 351 -22.87 -2.41 -28.71
N LEU A 352 -21.67 -2.15 -29.24
CA LEU A 352 -20.79 -1.11 -28.72
C LEU A 352 -21.08 0.26 -29.35
N GLY A 353 -22.03 0.33 -30.29
CA GLY A 353 -22.32 1.52 -31.08
C GLY A 353 -21.22 1.86 -32.09
N SER A 354 -21.33 3.04 -32.71
CA SER A 354 -20.34 3.55 -33.68
C SER A 354 -19.21 4.37 -33.04
N SER A 355 -19.35 4.74 -31.77
CA SER A 355 -18.37 5.51 -31.01
C SER A 355 -18.24 4.89 -29.62
N TYR A 356 -17.20 4.10 -29.45
CA TYR A 356 -16.82 3.47 -28.19
C TYR A 356 -15.43 3.98 -27.75
N SER A 357 -15.09 3.78 -26.48
CA SER A 357 -13.81 4.22 -25.92
C SER A 357 -12.61 3.57 -26.61
N ASN A 358 -11.59 4.38 -26.90
CA ASN A 358 -10.31 3.91 -27.41
C ASN A 358 -9.49 3.14 -26.34
N GLU A 359 -9.88 3.26 -25.06
CA GLU A 359 -9.24 2.57 -23.94
C GLU A 359 -9.89 1.21 -23.66
N LEU A 360 -11.05 0.90 -24.27
CA LEU A 360 -11.80 -0.32 -24.02
C LEU A 360 -10.95 -1.54 -24.41
N GLN A 361 -10.81 -2.49 -23.48
CA GLN A 361 -10.05 -3.73 -23.69
C GLN A 361 -10.88 -4.98 -23.42
N LEU A 362 -11.85 -4.92 -22.52
CA LEU A 362 -12.59 -6.10 -22.07
C LEU A 362 -14.09 -5.81 -21.93
N VAL A 363 -14.90 -6.65 -22.55
CA VAL A 363 -16.33 -6.77 -22.28
C VAL A 363 -16.65 -8.23 -21.98
N ASP A 364 -16.87 -8.54 -20.71
CA ASP A 364 -17.20 -9.87 -20.21
C ASP A 364 -18.69 -9.92 -19.78
N LEU A 365 -19.52 -10.53 -20.62
CA LEU A 365 -20.94 -10.79 -20.35
C LEU A 365 -21.23 -12.28 -20.23
N GLN A 366 -20.27 -13.10 -19.79
CA GLN A 366 -20.45 -14.54 -19.63
C GLN A 366 -21.68 -14.90 -18.79
N ASN A 367 -22.35 -16.01 -19.11
CA ASN A 367 -23.51 -16.52 -18.38
C ASN A 367 -24.60 -15.45 -18.17
N ASN A 368 -25.17 -15.00 -19.28
CA ASN A 368 -26.30 -14.07 -19.37
C ASN A 368 -27.35 -14.62 -20.36
N THR A 369 -28.24 -13.78 -20.87
CA THR A 369 -29.29 -14.15 -21.83
C THR A 369 -29.21 -13.33 -23.14
N VAL A 370 -28.00 -12.94 -23.55
CA VAL A 370 -27.73 -12.19 -24.79
C VAL A 370 -28.05 -13.07 -26.01
N LYS A 371 -28.87 -12.54 -26.92
CA LYS A 371 -29.38 -13.28 -28.10
C LYS A 371 -28.67 -12.94 -29.40
N SER A 372 -28.11 -11.75 -29.49
CA SER A 372 -27.48 -11.21 -30.69
C SER A 372 -26.33 -10.29 -30.34
N TYR A 373 -25.39 -10.15 -31.26
CA TYR A 373 -24.23 -9.28 -31.14
C TYR A 373 -24.04 -8.57 -32.48
N THR A 374 -23.99 -7.24 -32.44
CA THR A 374 -23.78 -6.42 -33.64
C THR A 374 -22.28 -6.17 -33.78
N GLU A 375 -21.64 -6.84 -34.73
CA GLU A 375 -20.27 -6.54 -35.13
C GLU A 375 -20.23 -5.39 -36.15
N GLN A 376 -19.29 -4.46 -35.99
CA GLN A 376 -18.99 -3.47 -37.03
C GLN A 376 -18.15 -4.10 -38.16
N ALA A 377 -18.31 -3.58 -39.37
CA ALA A 377 -17.49 -3.96 -40.52
C ALA A 377 -16.00 -3.66 -40.24
N GLY A 378 -15.17 -4.71 -40.19
CA GLY A 378 -13.76 -4.62 -39.80
C GLY A 378 -13.45 -5.11 -38.38
N GLY A 379 -14.47 -5.44 -37.58
CA GLY A 379 -14.33 -5.90 -36.19
C GLY A 379 -13.93 -4.79 -35.22
N TYR A 380 -13.89 -5.12 -33.93
CA TYR A 380 -13.54 -4.19 -32.85
C TYR A 380 -12.05 -4.23 -32.45
N GLY A 381 -11.17 -4.62 -33.39
CA GLY A 381 -9.73 -4.67 -33.17
C GLY A 381 -9.31 -5.66 -32.08
N SER A 382 -8.59 -5.17 -31.06
CA SER A 382 -8.04 -5.96 -29.94
C SER A 382 -8.96 -6.10 -28.73
N ILE A 383 -10.19 -5.56 -28.78
CA ILE A 383 -11.13 -5.65 -27.67
C ILE A 383 -11.54 -7.10 -27.45
N GLN A 384 -11.32 -7.61 -26.24
CA GLN A 384 -11.75 -8.94 -25.84
C GLN A 384 -13.23 -8.93 -25.47
N ILE A 385 -14.05 -9.56 -26.30
CA ILE A 385 -15.47 -9.78 -26.06
C ILE A 385 -15.69 -11.23 -25.62
N ILE A 386 -16.34 -11.42 -24.47
CA ILE A 386 -16.60 -12.75 -23.91
C ILE A 386 -18.09 -12.91 -23.65
N LEU A 387 -18.73 -13.79 -24.43
CA LEU A 387 -20.17 -14.10 -24.37
C LEU A 387 -20.44 -15.57 -24.05
N VAL A 388 -19.45 -16.33 -23.59
CA VAL A 388 -19.59 -17.76 -23.22
C VAL A 388 -20.83 -17.95 -22.32
N ASP A 389 -21.53 -19.07 -22.51
CA ASP A 389 -22.77 -19.42 -21.79
C ASP A 389 -23.95 -18.46 -22.01
N ASN A 390 -24.01 -17.77 -23.15
CA ASN A 390 -25.20 -17.03 -23.61
C ASN A 390 -25.95 -17.79 -24.73
N PRO A 391 -27.25 -17.51 -24.95
CA PRO A 391 -28.03 -18.08 -26.07
C PRO A 391 -27.37 -17.91 -27.45
N ILE A 392 -26.67 -16.79 -27.70
CA ILE A 392 -25.91 -16.56 -28.94
C ILE A 392 -24.83 -17.62 -29.21
N CYS A 393 -24.36 -18.32 -28.18
CA CYS A 393 -23.30 -19.32 -28.27
C CYS A 393 -23.80 -20.77 -28.44
N GLN A 394 -25.10 -20.98 -28.66
CA GLN A 394 -25.70 -22.32 -28.79
C GLN A 394 -25.49 -22.96 -30.18
N GLU A 395 -25.10 -22.17 -31.19
CA GLU A 395 -24.73 -22.66 -32.52
C GLU A 395 -23.20 -22.68 -32.69
N THR A 396 -22.68 -22.93 -33.91
CA THR A 396 -21.23 -22.99 -34.20
C THR A 396 -20.49 -21.79 -33.59
N PRO A 397 -19.67 -21.98 -32.54
CA PRO A 397 -19.33 -20.90 -31.63
C PRO A 397 -18.31 -19.94 -32.27
N PRO A 398 -18.66 -18.65 -32.41
CA PRO A 398 -17.72 -17.60 -32.78
C PRO A 398 -16.61 -17.46 -31.73
N SER A 399 -15.56 -16.69 -32.02
CA SER A 399 -14.42 -16.49 -31.10
C SER A 399 -14.83 -15.98 -29.72
N TYR A 400 -15.85 -15.12 -29.62
CA TYR A 400 -16.40 -14.61 -28.37
C TYR A 400 -17.18 -15.65 -27.55
N CYS A 401 -17.46 -16.83 -28.11
CA CYS A 401 -18.13 -17.96 -27.45
C CYS A 401 -17.15 -19.04 -26.98
N ILE A 402 -15.84 -18.79 -27.09
CA ILE A 402 -14.79 -19.71 -26.65
C ILE A 402 -14.19 -19.15 -25.35
N PRO A 403 -14.02 -19.98 -24.30
CA PRO A 403 -13.34 -19.54 -23.09
C PRO A 403 -11.97 -18.94 -23.41
N PRO A 404 -11.65 -17.74 -22.89
CA PRO A 404 -10.36 -17.14 -23.16
C PRO A 404 -9.24 -18.02 -22.59
N ARG A 405 -8.15 -18.18 -23.35
CA ARG A 405 -6.88 -18.59 -22.72
C ARG A 405 -6.51 -17.49 -21.74
N GLN A 406 -6.16 -17.84 -20.50
CA GLN A 406 -5.64 -16.87 -19.53
C GLN A 406 -4.44 -16.17 -20.15
N ALA A 407 -4.64 -14.92 -20.57
CA ALA A 407 -3.56 -14.05 -20.99
C ALA A 407 -2.96 -13.48 -19.71
N ASN A 408 -1.86 -14.07 -19.25
CA ASN A 408 -1.05 -13.43 -18.23
C ASN A 408 -0.46 -12.16 -18.86
N SER A 409 -0.58 -11.03 -18.18
CA SER A 409 0.10 -9.82 -18.62
C SER A 409 1.61 -10.12 -18.66
N SER A 410 2.27 -9.74 -19.75
CA SER A 410 3.69 -10.01 -19.98
C SER A 410 4.56 -8.77 -19.83
N TYR A 411 4.05 -7.72 -19.17
CA TYR A 411 4.82 -6.48 -19.02
C TYR A 411 6.10 -6.76 -18.25
N THR A 412 7.20 -6.29 -18.83
CA THR A 412 8.52 -6.18 -18.22
C THR A 412 9.10 -4.85 -18.69
N THR A 413 9.81 -4.13 -17.82
CA THR A 413 10.53 -2.91 -18.20
C THR A 413 11.37 -3.17 -19.46
N PRO A 414 11.20 -2.38 -20.54
CA PRO A 414 11.98 -2.55 -21.75
C PRO A 414 13.47 -2.38 -21.49
N SER A 415 14.28 -3.27 -22.07
CA SER A 415 15.74 -3.25 -21.97
C SER A 415 16.34 -3.49 -23.35
N ASN A 416 17.32 -2.65 -23.73
CA ASN A 416 18.00 -2.71 -25.03
C ASN A 416 19.33 -3.50 -24.96
N CYS A 417 19.51 -4.34 -23.94
CA CYS A 417 20.78 -5.01 -23.69
C CYS A 417 21.02 -6.20 -24.64
N SER A 418 22.08 -6.11 -25.44
CA SER A 418 22.54 -7.20 -26.32
C SER A 418 23.28 -8.27 -25.50
N ARG A 419 22.56 -9.30 -25.01
CA ARG A 419 23.11 -10.50 -24.32
C ARG A 419 24.27 -10.23 -23.33
N PRO A 420 24.01 -9.55 -22.21
CA PRO A 420 24.97 -9.56 -21.09
C PRO A 420 25.08 -10.98 -20.53
N GLN A 421 26.27 -11.58 -20.56
CA GLN A 421 26.56 -12.82 -19.82
C GLN A 421 26.84 -12.46 -18.36
N CYS A 422 25.77 -12.28 -17.58
CA CYS A 422 25.89 -12.16 -16.13
C CYS A 422 26.30 -13.50 -15.51
N ARG A 423 26.87 -13.44 -14.30
CA ARG A 423 27.07 -14.64 -13.48
C ARG A 423 25.71 -15.29 -13.17
N SER A 424 25.71 -16.57 -12.80
CA SER A 424 24.48 -17.35 -12.60
C SER A 424 23.51 -16.77 -11.55
N ASP A 425 24.04 -15.99 -10.62
CA ASP A 425 23.36 -15.35 -9.50
C ASP A 425 23.16 -13.83 -9.70
N GLN A 426 23.64 -13.28 -10.82
CA GLN A 426 23.48 -11.86 -11.19
C GLN A 426 22.37 -11.67 -12.23
N VAL A 427 21.71 -10.52 -12.15
CA VAL A 427 20.66 -10.10 -13.09
C VAL A 427 21.17 -8.89 -13.88
N SER A 428 20.84 -8.86 -15.18
CA SER A 428 21.12 -7.68 -16.01
C SER A 428 20.12 -6.57 -15.72
N SER A 429 20.62 -5.40 -15.36
CA SER A 429 19.83 -4.18 -15.23
C SER A 429 19.30 -3.68 -16.59
N PRO A 430 18.28 -2.79 -16.59
CA PRO A 430 17.89 -2.04 -17.78
C PRO A 430 19.00 -1.17 -18.39
N SER A 431 20.02 -0.81 -17.62
CA SER A 431 21.23 -0.09 -18.05
C SER A 431 22.37 -1.01 -18.52
N CYS A 432 22.10 -2.31 -18.66
CA CYS A 432 23.03 -3.32 -19.17
C CYS A 432 24.23 -3.61 -18.26
N GLN A 433 24.03 -3.51 -16.95
CA GLN A 433 25.01 -3.89 -15.93
C GLN A 433 24.55 -5.15 -15.20
N CYS A 434 25.46 -6.09 -14.96
CA CYS A 434 25.17 -7.26 -14.15
C CYS A 434 25.33 -6.91 -12.68
N ALA A 435 24.28 -7.14 -11.88
CA ALA A 435 24.26 -6.80 -10.47
C ALA A 435 23.34 -7.73 -9.67
N TYR A 436 23.41 -7.63 -8.34
CA TYR A 436 22.53 -8.26 -7.37
C TYR A 436 21.43 -7.26 -6.95
N PRO A 437 20.27 -7.27 -7.61
CA PRO A 437 19.23 -6.30 -7.31
C PRO A 437 18.64 -6.52 -5.92
N TYR A 438 18.19 -5.43 -5.30
CA TYR A 438 17.27 -5.50 -4.18
C TYR A 438 15.86 -5.76 -4.73
N THR A 439 15.25 -6.89 -4.35
CA THR A 439 14.03 -7.38 -4.98
C THR A 439 12.87 -7.46 -3.99
N GLY A 440 11.65 -7.38 -4.51
CA GLY A 440 10.44 -7.59 -3.74
C GLY A 440 9.19 -7.37 -4.58
N THR A 441 8.04 -7.32 -3.92
CA THR A 441 6.74 -7.14 -4.58
C THR A 441 6.06 -5.87 -4.10
N LEU A 442 5.64 -5.03 -5.05
CA LEU A 442 4.75 -3.91 -4.82
C LEU A 442 3.30 -4.41 -4.86
N PHE A 443 2.51 -3.98 -3.87
CA PHE A 443 1.09 -4.27 -3.77
C PHE A 443 0.31 -2.96 -3.76
N PHE A 444 -0.52 -2.75 -4.77
CA PHE A 444 -1.40 -1.60 -4.91
C PHE A 444 -2.83 -2.00 -4.59
N ARG A 445 -3.38 -1.44 -3.53
CA ARG A 445 -4.64 -1.90 -2.93
C ARG A 445 -5.86 -1.43 -3.70
N ALA A 446 -5.80 -0.33 -4.44
CA ALA A 446 -6.95 0.20 -5.17
C ALA A 446 -6.49 1.01 -6.40
N PRO A 447 -5.94 0.37 -7.45
CA PRO A 447 -5.65 1.07 -8.69
C PRO A 447 -6.94 1.45 -9.40
N SER A 448 -6.95 2.62 -10.02
CA SER A 448 -8.09 3.21 -10.72
C SER A 448 -8.26 2.69 -12.15
N PHE A 449 -7.50 1.66 -12.54
CA PHE A 449 -7.43 1.11 -13.89
C PHE A 449 -7.42 -0.42 -13.86
N SER A 450 -7.80 -1.04 -14.98
CA SER A 450 -7.83 -2.50 -15.17
C SER A 450 -6.93 -2.99 -16.30
N ASN A 451 -6.49 -2.11 -17.20
CA ASN A 451 -5.63 -2.48 -18.32
C ASN A 451 -4.18 -2.71 -17.87
N LEU A 452 -3.86 -3.96 -17.52
CA LEU A 452 -2.51 -4.39 -17.14
C LEU A 452 -1.53 -4.53 -18.33
N GLY A 453 -1.98 -4.31 -19.57
CA GLY A 453 -1.13 -4.29 -20.77
C GLY A 453 -0.62 -2.90 -21.15
N ASN A 454 -1.09 -1.84 -20.48
CA ASN A 454 -0.73 -0.46 -20.83
C ASN A 454 0.71 -0.13 -20.40
N LEU A 455 1.63 -0.12 -21.37
CA LEU A 455 3.05 0.18 -21.17
C LEU A 455 3.28 1.53 -20.46
N SER A 456 2.56 2.58 -20.86
CA SER A 456 2.73 3.94 -20.33
C SER A 456 2.43 4.02 -18.83
N THR A 457 1.49 3.20 -18.34
CA THR A 457 1.10 3.15 -16.92
C THR A 457 2.28 2.73 -16.04
N PHE A 458 2.99 1.68 -16.45
CA PHE A 458 4.11 1.14 -15.66
C PHE A 458 5.41 1.90 -15.90
N LEU A 459 5.60 2.51 -17.08
CA LEU A 459 6.70 3.47 -17.29
C LEU A 459 6.57 4.68 -16.37
N ALA A 460 5.38 5.23 -16.19
CA ALA A 460 5.15 6.32 -15.23
C ALA A 460 5.47 5.92 -13.78
N LEU A 461 5.18 4.66 -13.40
CA LEU A 461 5.55 4.13 -12.09
C LEU A 461 7.08 4.01 -11.94
N GLN A 462 7.76 3.48 -12.95
CA GLN A 462 9.22 3.37 -13.00
C GLN A 462 9.90 4.75 -12.90
N GLU A 463 9.43 5.74 -13.67
CA GLU A 463 9.94 7.11 -13.62
C GLU A 463 9.78 7.72 -12.22
N ARG A 464 8.62 7.50 -11.59
CA ARG A 464 8.35 8.01 -10.24
C ARG A 464 9.22 7.36 -9.16
N LEU A 465 9.50 6.06 -9.28
CA LEU A 465 10.46 5.35 -8.42
C LEU A 465 11.85 5.96 -8.56
N MET A 466 12.35 6.08 -9.80
CA MET A 466 13.67 6.66 -10.07
C MET A 466 13.78 8.10 -9.56
N PHE A 467 12.78 8.94 -9.81
CA PHE A 467 12.72 10.31 -9.29
C PHE A 467 12.84 10.34 -7.76
N THR A 468 12.14 9.44 -7.08
CA THR A 468 12.17 9.37 -5.60
C THR A 468 13.55 8.97 -5.10
N PHE A 469 14.16 7.94 -5.69
CA PHE A 469 15.49 7.49 -5.29
C PHE A 469 16.58 8.52 -5.58
N GLN A 470 16.52 9.20 -6.73
CA GLN A 470 17.46 10.26 -7.09
C GLN A 470 17.32 11.50 -6.22
N SER A 471 16.09 11.95 -5.93
CA SER A 471 15.85 13.13 -5.08
C SER A 471 16.35 12.94 -3.64
N HIS A 472 16.37 11.69 -3.16
CA HIS A 472 16.92 11.32 -1.85
C HIS A 472 18.38 10.86 -1.92
N GLN A 473 19.05 11.00 -3.07
CA GLN A 473 20.46 10.63 -3.28
C GLN A 473 20.77 9.17 -2.90
N LEU A 474 19.81 8.26 -3.16
CA LEU A 474 20.00 6.84 -2.91
C LEU A 474 20.92 6.24 -4.00
N PRO A 475 21.71 5.19 -3.69
CA PRO A 475 22.71 4.62 -4.59
C PRO A 475 22.08 3.71 -5.66
N VAL A 476 21.04 4.17 -6.35
CA VAL A 476 20.25 3.41 -7.34
C VAL A 476 20.57 3.90 -8.75
N ASP A 477 20.93 2.97 -9.63
CA ASP A 477 21.16 3.26 -11.05
C ASP A 477 19.88 3.14 -11.87
N SER A 478 19.14 2.04 -11.68
CA SER A 478 17.94 1.73 -12.44
C SER A 478 16.97 0.85 -11.65
N VAL A 479 15.72 0.78 -12.10
CA VAL A 479 14.72 -0.16 -11.58
C VAL A 479 14.06 -0.91 -12.73
N SER A 480 13.64 -2.14 -12.46
CA SER A 480 12.84 -2.97 -13.37
C SER A 480 11.53 -3.34 -12.69
N LEU A 481 10.43 -3.23 -13.44
CA LEU A 481 9.09 -3.65 -13.04
C LEU A 481 8.65 -4.80 -13.95
N SER A 482 8.05 -5.85 -13.38
CA SER A 482 7.57 -6.98 -14.18
C SER A 482 6.37 -7.69 -13.57
N ASN A 483 5.69 -8.47 -14.41
CA ASN A 483 4.59 -9.38 -14.05
C ASN A 483 3.38 -8.72 -13.35
N PRO A 484 2.82 -7.60 -13.87
CA PRO A 484 1.63 -7.03 -13.28
C PRO A 484 0.47 -8.02 -13.29
N SER A 485 -0.11 -8.25 -12.13
CA SER A 485 -1.20 -9.20 -11.96
C SER A 485 -2.13 -8.76 -10.84
N LYS A 486 -3.35 -9.31 -10.79
CA LYS A 486 -4.27 -9.12 -9.68
C LYS A 486 -4.20 -10.34 -8.77
N ASN A 487 -3.99 -10.15 -7.48
CA ASN A 487 -3.98 -11.24 -6.51
C ASN A 487 -5.41 -11.61 -6.07
N LEU A 488 -5.54 -12.56 -5.13
CA LEU A 488 -6.83 -13.01 -4.61
C LEU A 488 -7.62 -11.94 -3.83
N ASP A 489 -6.96 -10.85 -3.40
CA ASP A 489 -7.56 -9.70 -2.72
C ASP A 489 -7.86 -8.55 -3.71
N ASP A 490 -7.74 -8.80 -5.02
CA ASP A 490 -7.83 -7.81 -6.11
C ASP A 490 -6.81 -6.66 -6.02
N TYR A 491 -5.73 -6.85 -5.26
CA TYR A 491 -4.59 -5.94 -5.29
C TYR A 491 -3.81 -6.13 -6.58
N LEU A 492 -3.35 -5.03 -7.17
CA LEU A 492 -2.38 -5.09 -8.27
C LEU A 492 -1.00 -5.37 -7.69
N THR A 493 -0.37 -6.46 -8.13
CA THR A 493 0.96 -6.89 -7.71
C THR A 493 1.96 -6.75 -8.84
N LEU A 494 3.14 -6.21 -8.53
CA LEU A 494 4.27 -6.10 -9.46
C LEU A 494 5.57 -6.54 -8.78
N SER A 495 6.41 -7.27 -9.50
CA SER A 495 7.78 -7.49 -9.09
C SER A 495 8.59 -6.21 -9.31
N LEU A 496 9.37 -5.81 -8.31
CA LEU A 496 10.31 -4.71 -8.36
C LEU A 496 11.73 -5.22 -8.14
N GLU A 497 12.63 -4.86 -9.05
CA GLU A 497 14.07 -5.05 -8.91
C GLU A 497 14.73 -3.66 -8.92
N VAL A 498 15.50 -3.36 -7.89
CA VAL A 498 16.26 -2.10 -7.76
C VAL A 498 17.73 -2.41 -7.96
N PHE A 499 18.39 -1.74 -8.90
CA PHE A 499 19.78 -2.01 -9.28
C PHE A 499 20.74 -0.94 -8.70
N PRO A 500 21.89 -1.36 -8.14
CA PRO A 500 22.85 -0.45 -7.52
C PRO A 500 23.57 0.44 -8.53
N SER A 501 24.00 1.62 -8.07
CA SER A 501 24.87 2.52 -8.82
C SER A 501 26.33 2.39 -8.37
N GLY A 502 27.25 2.31 -9.35
CA GLY A 502 28.70 2.31 -9.13
C GLY A 502 29.31 0.98 -8.68
N LEU A 503 28.53 0.10 -8.06
CA LEU A 503 28.90 -1.27 -7.67
C LEU A 503 27.84 -2.26 -8.19
N ASP A 504 28.14 -3.56 -8.15
CA ASP A 504 27.22 -4.63 -8.51
C ASP A 504 26.35 -5.11 -7.33
N TYR A 505 26.47 -4.50 -6.15
CA TYR A 505 25.65 -4.77 -4.96
C TYR A 505 25.39 -3.51 -4.13
N PHE A 506 24.45 -3.58 -3.19
CA PHE A 506 24.22 -2.55 -2.18
C PHE A 506 24.92 -2.88 -0.86
N ASN A 507 25.39 -1.85 -0.16
CA ASN A 507 25.76 -1.99 1.25
C ASN A 507 24.52 -1.87 2.16
N TYR A 508 24.69 -2.15 3.45
CA TYR A 508 23.61 -2.08 4.44
C TYR A 508 22.91 -0.71 4.49
N THR A 509 23.68 0.38 4.39
CA THR A 509 23.12 1.75 4.38
C THR A 509 22.22 1.96 3.16
N GLY A 510 22.64 1.51 1.97
CA GLY A 510 21.87 1.60 0.74
C GLY A 510 20.58 0.79 0.80
N ILE A 511 20.66 -0.48 1.23
CA ILE A 511 19.48 -1.34 1.40
C ILE A 511 18.49 -0.74 2.41
N SER A 512 18.98 -0.32 3.57
CA SER A 512 18.11 0.26 4.60
C SER A 512 17.45 1.55 4.14
N ALA A 513 18.16 2.42 3.42
CA ALA A 513 17.60 3.66 2.90
C ALA A 513 16.55 3.44 1.81
N ILE A 514 16.77 2.47 0.90
CA ILE A 514 15.78 2.10 -0.14
C ILE A 514 14.56 1.46 0.52
N GLY A 515 14.77 0.53 1.46
CA GLY A 515 13.70 -0.08 2.26
C GLY A 515 12.87 0.98 2.98
N PHE A 516 13.52 1.91 3.68
CA PHE A 516 12.89 3.02 4.38
C PHE A 516 12.05 3.91 3.46
N ALA A 517 12.55 4.23 2.25
CA ALA A 517 11.81 5.03 1.28
C ALA A 517 10.49 4.37 0.85
N LEU A 518 10.46 3.03 0.83
CA LEU A 518 9.29 2.23 0.45
C LEU A 518 8.36 1.91 1.65
N SER A 519 8.87 1.75 2.87
CA SER A 519 8.08 1.48 4.09
C SER A 519 7.47 2.75 4.70
N ASN A 520 8.21 3.86 4.73
CA ASN A 520 7.79 5.12 5.35
C ASN A 520 6.93 6.00 4.44
N GLN A 521 6.44 5.47 3.31
CA GLN A 521 5.56 6.20 2.39
C GLN A 521 6.17 7.50 1.83
N THR A 522 7.51 7.62 1.83
CA THR A 522 8.25 8.71 1.16
C THR A 522 8.05 8.63 -0.35
N PHE A 523 8.12 7.41 -0.90
CA PHE A 523 7.67 7.14 -2.26
C PHE A 523 6.15 7.33 -2.36
N LYS A 524 5.73 8.19 -3.29
CA LYS A 524 4.32 8.37 -3.67
C LYS A 524 4.17 7.92 -5.14
N PRO A 525 3.48 6.81 -5.42
CA PRO A 525 3.25 6.37 -6.80
C PRO A 525 2.36 7.37 -7.55
N PRO A 526 2.25 7.27 -8.89
CA PRO A 526 1.23 8.01 -9.63
C PRO A 526 -0.17 7.78 -9.02
N PRO A 527 -1.03 8.80 -8.89
CA PRO A 527 -2.27 8.69 -8.12
C PRO A 527 -3.19 7.53 -8.51
N PHE A 528 -3.26 7.19 -9.79
CA PHE A 528 -4.08 6.10 -10.33
C PHE A 528 -3.65 4.69 -9.88
N PHE A 529 -2.52 4.54 -9.18
CA PHE A 529 -2.15 3.29 -8.51
C PHE A 529 -2.78 3.13 -7.12
N GLY A 530 -3.25 4.22 -6.50
CA GLY A 530 -3.83 4.22 -5.17
C GLY A 530 -2.83 3.87 -4.05
N PRO A 531 -3.32 3.54 -2.84
CA PRO A 531 -2.47 3.17 -1.71
C PRO A 531 -1.68 1.90 -1.98
N PHE A 532 -0.42 1.88 -1.55
CA PHE A 532 0.48 0.75 -1.75
C PHE A 532 1.20 0.32 -0.48
N PHE A 533 1.67 -0.92 -0.48
CA PHE A 533 2.75 -1.37 0.40
C PHE A 533 3.74 -2.20 -0.40
N TYR A 534 4.94 -2.34 0.14
CA TYR A 534 6.00 -3.16 -0.43
C TYR A 534 6.25 -4.36 0.49
N ARG A 535 6.68 -5.49 -0.09
CA ARG A 535 7.23 -6.62 0.65
C ARG A 535 8.58 -6.95 0.03
N ALA A 536 9.65 -6.70 0.78
CA ALA A 536 10.98 -7.02 0.32
C ALA A 536 11.23 -8.53 0.37
N ASN A 537 12.07 -9.01 -0.54
CA ASN A 537 12.77 -10.27 -0.37
C ASN A 537 14.02 -10.03 0.48
N GLY A 538 14.50 -11.06 1.18
CA GLY A 538 15.75 -10.95 1.93
C GLY A 538 16.94 -10.63 1.02
N TYR A 539 17.77 -9.67 1.42
CA TYR A 539 18.99 -9.31 0.71
C TYR A 539 20.20 -9.92 1.41
N GLN A 540 21.04 -10.65 0.67
CA GLN A 540 22.18 -11.39 1.25
C GLN A 540 23.54 -10.94 0.69
N TYR A 541 23.55 -10.16 -0.39
CA TYR A 541 24.75 -9.80 -1.15
C TYR A 541 25.43 -8.54 -0.62
N PHE A 542 25.67 -8.46 0.68
CA PHE A 542 26.44 -7.35 1.26
C PHE A 542 27.94 -7.54 0.95
N SER A 543 28.71 -6.44 0.85
CA SER A 543 30.16 -6.48 0.53
C SER A 543 30.90 -7.59 1.27
N GLY A 544 31.53 -8.52 0.53
CA GLY A 544 32.38 -9.57 1.09
C GLY A 544 31.68 -10.89 1.45
N SER A 545 30.45 -11.12 0.95
CA SER A 545 29.78 -12.43 0.97
C SER A 545 30.38 -13.43 -0.01
#